data_AF-A0A1Z4UYP0-F1
#
_entry.id   AF-A0A1Z4UYP0-F1
#
_cell.length_a   1.000
_cell.length_b   1.000
_cell.length_c   1.000
_cell.angle_alpha   90.00
_cell.angle_beta   90.00
_cell.angle_gamma   90.00
#
_symmetry.space_group_name_H-M   'P 1'
#
loop_
_entity.id
_entity.type
_entity.pdbx_description
1 polymer ?
#
loop_
_entity_poly.entity_id
_entity_poly.type
_entity_poly.pdbx_seq_one_letter_code
_entity_poly.pdbx_strand_id
1 'polypeptide(L)'
;MDSIDKLLAELKTEYTEPKTTPPQNNLTPVKLISSTTKSDVLIDNLLSEVQADLAENKTEYVQSNPTKPQNRLSPIQFVHAPDSKSDVFINDLLADVQADILAKDAAEALQKQEELTQEKIRQEKLQVKQKEALQKSAKQWLAKLDPLSSEGMWFEKFAEGYPNKLAAAIDYLQSNS
;
A
#
# COMPACT_ATOMS: atom_id res chain seq x y z
N MET A 1 -16.04 7.47 -24.35
CA MET A 1 -15.87 6.09 -23.85
C MET A 1 -14.38 5.89 -23.72
N ASP A 2 -13.90 5.81 -22.49
CA ASP A 2 -12.49 5.84 -22.16
C ASP A 2 -11.81 4.52 -22.54
N SER A 3 -10.55 4.58 -22.97
CA SER A 3 -9.78 3.42 -23.45
C SER A 3 -9.69 2.27 -22.44
N ILE A 4 -9.90 2.56 -21.15
CA ILE A 4 -9.93 1.58 -20.05
C ILE A 4 -11.20 0.72 -20.09
N ASP A 5 -12.36 1.32 -20.38
CA ASP A 5 -13.61 0.57 -20.50
C ASP A 5 -13.56 -0.40 -21.69
N LYS A 6 -12.85 -0.01 -22.76
CA LYS A 6 -12.63 -0.86 -23.93
C LYS A 6 -11.78 -2.09 -23.58
N LEU A 7 -10.68 -1.91 -22.84
CA LEU A 7 -9.84 -3.02 -22.38
C LEU A 7 -10.57 -3.96 -21.42
N LEU A 8 -11.41 -3.41 -20.53
CA LEU A 8 -12.20 -4.21 -19.61
C LEU A 8 -13.30 -5.01 -20.32
N ALA A 9 -13.87 -4.45 -21.40
CA ALA A 9 -14.80 -5.17 -22.26
C ALA A 9 -14.10 -6.32 -23.01
N GLU A 10 -12.89 -6.07 -23.52
CA GLU A 10 -12.10 -7.05 -24.28
C GLU A 10 -11.69 -8.26 -23.41
N LEU A 11 -11.25 -8.02 -22.17
CA LEU A 11 -10.98 -9.10 -21.20
C LEU A 11 -12.24 -9.87 -20.79
N LYS A 12 -13.40 -9.21 -20.69
CA LYS A 12 -14.65 -9.91 -20.39
C LYS A 12 -15.13 -10.79 -21.55
N THR A 13 -14.92 -10.34 -22.79
CA THR A 13 -15.30 -11.11 -23.97
C THR A 13 -14.45 -12.36 -24.16
N GLU A 14 -13.16 -12.32 -23.79
CA GLU A 14 -12.26 -13.46 -23.92
C GLU A 14 -12.53 -14.59 -22.89
N TYR A 15 -13.22 -14.30 -21.79
CA TYR A 15 -13.58 -15.30 -20.77
C TYR A 15 -15.01 -15.87 -20.89
N THR A 16 -15.79 -15.50 -21.92
CA THR A 16 -17.22 -15.87 -22.03
C THR A 16 -17.57 -16.68 -23.29
N GLU A 17 -16.65 -17.49 -23.83
CA GLU A 17 -17.01 -18.52 -24.82
C GLU A 17 -17.32 -19.88 -24.15
N PRO A 18 -18.43 -20.57 -24.52
CA PRO A 18 -18.77 -21.88 -23.96
C PRO A 18 -18.24 -23.07 -24.79
N LYS A 19 -17.79 -24.10 -24.06
CA LYS A 19 -17.80 -25.57 -24.37
C LYS A 19 -16.72 -26.12 -25.33
N THR A 20 -15.78 -26.93 -24.81
CA THR A 20 -15.74 -28.42 -24.92
C THR A 20 -14.50 -29.05 -24.23
N THR A 21 -14.63 -30.34 -23.92
CA THR A 21 -13.86 -31.33 -23.10
C THR A 21 -12.31 -31.46 -23.25
N PRO A 22 -11.62 -32.12 -22.27
CA PRO A 22 -10.20 -31.95 -21.95
C PRO A 22 -9.24 -33.02 -22.54
N PRO A 23 -7.91 -32.81 -22.40
CA PRO A 23 -7.07 -33.84 -21.82
C PRO A 23 -6.28 -33.35 -20.60
N GLN A 24 -6.04 -34.32 -19.74
CA GLN A 24 -5.41 -34.24 -18.42
C GLN A 24 -4.02 -33.61 -18.48
N ASN A 25 -3.71 -32.78 -17.47
CA ASN A 25 -2.40 -32.80 -16.85
C ASN A 25 -2.57 -32.68 -15.33
N ASN A 26 -2.08 -33.71 -14.67
CA ASN A 26 -2.17 -33.93 -13.24
C ASN A 26 -1.20 -32.98 -12.52
N LEU A 27 -1.71 -32.14 -11.63
CA LEU A 27 -1.02 -31.81 -10.37
C LEU A 27 -2.09 -31.56 -9.29
N THR A 28 -2.03 -32.39 -8.27
CA THR A 28 -2.85 -32.42 -7.06
C THR A 28 -2.72 -31.12 -6.23
N PRO A 29 -3.73 -30.82 -5.38
CA PRO A 29 -3.84 -29.54 -4.69
C PRO A 29 -2.94 -29.51 -3.44
N VAL A 30 -1.98 -28.58 -3.40
CA VAL A 30 -1.30 -28.25 -2.14
C VAL A 30 -2.18 -27.29 -1.36
N LYS A 31 -2.87 -27.87 -0.38
CA LYS A 31 -3.46 -27.24 0.79
C LYS A 31 -2.49 -26.20 1.37
N LEU A 32 -2.88 -24.92 1.35
CA LEU A 32 -2.18 -23.86 2.09
C LEU A 32 -2.47 -24.06 3.59
N ILE A 33 -1.67 -24.92 4.20
CA ILE A 33 -1.49 -24.98 5.64
C ILE A 33 -0.45 -23.91 5.98
N SER A 34 -0.86 -22.93 6.78
CA SER A 34 0.07 -22.10 7.53
C SER A 34 0.89 -23.03 8.43
N SER A 35 2.11 -23.32 8.01
CA SER A 35 3.11 -23.97 8.85
C SER A 35 4.13 -22.91 9.23
N THR A 36 4.06 -22.48 10.49
CA THR A 36 5.09 -21.71 11.19
C THR A 36 6.41 -22.43 10.99
N THR A 37 7.27 -21.87 10.14
CA THR A 37 8.56 -22.48 9.82
C THR A 37 9.56 -21.90 10.81
N LYS A 38 10.43 -22.74 11.36
CA LYS A 38 11.47 -22.39 12.36
C LYS A 38 12.41 -21.24 11.96
N SER A 39 12.29 -20.75 10.73
CA SER A 39 12.94 -19.56 10.18
C SER A 39 12.37 -18.24 10.72
N ASP A 40 11.08 -18.14 11.05
CA ASP A 40 10.53 -16.88 11.61
C ASP A 40 11.14 -16.58 12.99
N VAL A 41 11.32 -17.62 13.81
CA VAL A 41 11.94 -17.50 15.14
C VAL A 41 13.42 -17.13 15.04
N LEU A 42 14.12 -17.54 13.97
CA LEU A 42 15.53 -17.18 13.77
C LEU A 42 15.70 -15.71 13.39
N ILE A 43 14.80 -15.15 12.59
CA ILE A 43 14.86 -13.74 12.19
C ILE A 43 14.56 -12.85 13.40
N ASP A 44 13.55 -13.20 14.22
CA ASP A 44 13.22 -12.44 15.43
C ASP A 44 14.33 -12.49 16.50
N ASN A 45 15.03 -13.62 16.61
CA ASN A 45 16.14 -13.75 17.55
C ASN A 45 17.38 -12.95 17.11
N LEU A 46 17.66 -12.89 15.80
CA LEU A 46 18.74 -12.07 15.26
C LEU A 46 18.48 -10.57 15.44
N LEU A 47 17.21 -10.15 15.30
CA LEU A 47 16.81 -8.77 15.50
C LEU A 47 16.96 -8.34 16.97
N SER A 48 16.62 -9.25 17.90
CA SER A 48 16.76 -9.02 19.35
C SER A 48 18.22 -8.90 19.78
N GLU A 49 19.14 -9.67 19.18
CA GLU A 49 20.57 -9.63 19.50
C GLU A 49 21.23 -8.31 19.04
N VAL A 50 20.93 -7.84 17.83
CA VAL A 50 21.42 -6.53 17.35
C VAL A 50 20.87 -5.38 18.20
N GLN A 51 19.63 -5.51 18.68
CA GLN A 51 19.02 -4.48 19.53
C GLN A 51 19.63 -4.45 20.95
N ALA A 52 20.06 -5.61 21.47
CA ALA A 52 20.78 -5.69 22.74
C ALA A 52 22.18 -5.06 22.64
N ASP A 53 22.94 -5.35 21.59
CA ASP A 53 24.28 -4.79 21.35
C ASP A 53 24.26 -3.26 21.19
N LEU A 54 23.18 -2.71 20.59
CA LEU A 54 23.02 -1.28 20.41
C LEU A 54 22.61 -0.55 21.70
N ALA A 55 21.99 -1.25 22.65
CA ALA A 55 21.61 -0.71 23.95
C ALA A 55 22.78 -0.76 24.95
N GLU A 56 23.68 -1.74 24.84
CA GLU A 56 24.80 -1.94 25.76
C GLU A 56 25.95 -0.92 25.56
N ASN A 57 26.07 -0.28 24.40
CA ASN A 57 27.15 0.69 24.13
C ASN A 57 26.92 2.14 24.62
N LYS A 58 25.79 2.44 25.30
CA LYS A 58 25.44 3.83 25.65
C LYS A 58 25.89 4.30 27.04
N THR A 59 26.58 3.48 27.81
CA THR A 59 27.16 3.92 29.08
C THR A 59 28.51 3.27 29.27
N GLU A 60 29.59 3.99 28.93
CA GLU A 60 30.86 4.03 29.67
C GLU A 60 31.92 4.77 28.83
N TYR A 61 31.98 6.09 28.98
CA TYR A 61 33.17 6.85 28.60
C TYR A 61 34.26 6.55 29.63
N VAL A 62 35.08 5.53 29.38
CA VAL A 62 36.36 5.37 30.08
C VAL A 62 37.49 5.77 29.14
N GLN A 63 37.94 6.99 29.41
CA GLN A 63 39.29 7.51 29.26
C GLN A 63 40.37 6.41 29.17
N SER A 64 40.94 6.25 27.97
CA SER A 64 42.18 5.51 27.75
C SER A 64 43.25 6.44 27.19
N ASN A 65 44.40 6.44 27.87
CA ASN A 65 45.60 7.20 27.53
C ASN A 65 46.19 6.75 26.17
N PRO A 66 46.86 7.63 25.41
CA PRO A 66 47.40 7.28 24.11
C PRO A 66 48.74 6.53 24.26
N THR A 67 48.70 5.20 24.18
CA THR A 67 49.91 4.42 23.91
C THR A 67 50.18 4.48 22.40
N LYS A 68 51.24 5.18 22.05
CA LYS A 68 51.75 5.44 20.69
C LYS A 68 52.08 4.14 19.94
N PRO A 69 51.47 3.84 18.78
CA PRO A 69 52.11 3.02 17.76
C PRO A 69 52.88 3.94 16.82
N GLN A 70 54.20 3.89 16.88
CA GLN A 70 55.08 4.50 15.90
C GLN A 70 55.07 3.64 14.64
N ASN A 71 54.11 3.88 13.75
CA ASN A 71 54.14 3.35 12.39
C ASN A 71 54.25 4.53 11.42
N ARG A 72 55.49 4.87 11.06
CA ARG A 72 55.75 5.84 9.98
C ARG A 72 55.50 5.14 8.65
N LEU A 73 54.26 5.19 8.17
CA LEU A 73 53.98 5.08 6.75
C LEU A 73 53.96 6.51 6.20
N SER A 74 54.90 6.83 5.30
CA SER A 74 54.85 8.05 4.51
C SER A 74 53.51 8.12 3.76
N PRO A 75 52.81 9.28 3.74
CA PRO A 75 51.64 9.44 2.91
C PRO A 75 52.05 9.20 1.45
N ILE A 76 51.44 8.21 0.81
CA ILE A 76 51.49 8.11 -0.65
C ILE A 76 50.73 9.34 -1.15
N GLN A 77 51.47 10.35 -1.62
CA GLN A 77 50.89 11.44 -2.38
C GLN A 77 50.46 10.87 -3.73
N PHE A 78 49.17 10.56 -3.87
CA PHE A 78 48.56 10.48 -5.18
C PHE A 78 48.60 11.89 -5.76
N VAL A 79 49.59 12.12 -6.63
CA VAL A 79 49.61 13.25 -7.54
C VAL A 79 48.34 13.17 -8.39
N HIS A 80 47.31 13.92 -8.01
CA HIS A 80 46.17 14.18 -8.87
C HIS A 80 46.68 15.14 -9.95
N ALA A 81 47.17 14.57 -11.05
CA ALA A 81 47.42 15.34 -12.26
C ALA A 81 46.06 15.80 -12.82
N PRO A 82 45.87 17.09 -13.13
CA PRO A 82 44.65 17.56 -13.75
C PRO A 82 44.65 17.24 -15.24
N ASP A 83 43.44 17.02 -15.77
CA ASP A 83 43.05 17.18 -17.18
C ASP A 83 43.65 16.24 -18.21
N SER A 84 43.16 15.00 -18.22
CA SER A 84 43.02 14.25 -19.47
C SER A 84 41.62 14.43 -20.03
N LYS A 85 41.46 14.71 -21.32
CA LYS A 85 40.15 14.85 -22.02
C LYS A 85 39.20 13.66 -21.76
N SER A 86 39.74 12.52 -21.36
CA SER A 86 39.00 11.34 -20.92
C SER A 86 38.21 11.57 -19.63
N ASP A 87 38.71 12.33 -18.65
CA ASP A 87 37.96 12.61 -17.40
C ASP A 87 36.71 13.44 -17.66
N VAL A 88 36.80 14.44 -18.55
CA VAL A 88 35.63 15.24 -18.95
C VAL A 88 34.58 14.36 -19.63
N PHE A 89 35.00 13.43 -20.49
CA PHE A 89 34.11 12.48 -21.16
C PHE A 89 33.45 11.49 -20.19
N ILE A 90 34.18 10.97 -19.20
CA ILE A 90 33.63 10.07 -18.19
C ILE A 90 32.64 10.80 -17.27
N ASN A 91 32.94 12.05 -16.89
CA ASN A 91 32.03 12.86 -16.09
C ASN A 91 30.74 13.24 -16.87
N ASP A 92 30.85 13.55 -18.16
CA ASP A 92 29.70 13.86 -19.03
C ASP A 92 28.81 12.63 -19.22
N LEU A 93 29.41 11.45 -19.46
CA LEU A 93 28.67 10.19 -19.52
C LEU A 93 27.98 9.85 -18.19
N LEU A 94 28.64 10.12 -17.06
CA LEU A 94 28.05 9.88 -15.75
C LEU A 94 26.86 10.83 -15.49
N ALA A 95 26.98 12.09 -15.88
CA ALA A 95 25.90 13.08 -15.77
C ALA A 95 24.69 12.71 -16.63
N ASP A 96 24.91 12.22 -17.85
CA ASP A 96 23.85 11.76 -18.76
C ASP A 96 23.09 10.55 -18.20
N VAL A 97 23.82 9.53 -17.73
CA VAL A 97 23.22 8.36 -17.07
C VAL A 97 22.47 8.75 -15.80
N GLN A 98 23.01 9.68 -15.01
CA GLN A 98 22.32 10.18 -13.81
C GLN A 98 21.03 10.93 -14.17
N ALA A 99 21.05 11.74 -15.23
CA ALA A 99 19.87 12.45 -15.70
C ALA A 99 18.79 11.48 -16.20
N ASP A 100 19.16 10.42 -16.91
CA ASP A 100 18.22 9.40 -17.39
C ASP A 100 17.59 8.60 -16.24
N ILE A 101 18.38 8.22 -15.22
CA ILE A 101 17.88 7.56 -14.02
C ILE A 101 16.89 8.47 -13.28
N LEU A 102 17.22 9.75 -13.07
CA LEU A 102 16.33 10.70 -12.38
C LEU A 102 15.05 10.95 -13.18
N ALA A 103 15.14 11.06 -14.51
CA ALA A 103 13.98 11.24 -15.37
C ALA A 103 13.06 10.01 -15.32
N LYS A 104 13.64 8.81 -15.31
CA LYS A 104 12.91 7.55 -15.21
C LYS A 104 12.24 7.38 -13.85
N ASP A 105 12.95 7.69 -12.76
CA ASP A 105 12.40 7.67 -11.40
C ASP A 105 11.25 8.67 -11.26
N ALA A 106 11.38 9.87 -11.83
CA ALA A 106 10.32 10.87 -11.82
C ALA A 106 9.08 10.42 -12.61
N ALA A 107 9.27 9.78 -13.76
CA ALA A 107 8.17 9.22 -14.56
C ALA A 107 7.45 8.07 -13.82
N GLU A 108 8.21 7.15 -13.21
CA GLU A 108 7.65 6.05 -12.43
C GLU A 108 6.89 6.56 -11.19
N ALA A 109 7.44 7.56 -10.51
CA ALA A 109 6.77 8.20 -9.37
C ALA A 109 5.44 8.85 -9.79
N LEU A 110 5.39 9.52 -10.95
CA LEU A 110 4.18 10.12 -11.49
C LEU A 110 3.13 9.05 -11.82
N GLN A 111 3.54 7.98 -12.51
CA GLN A 111 2.65 6.86 -12.84
C GLN A 111 2.06 6.23 -11.56
N LYS A 112 2.90 5.97 -10.56
CA LYS A 112 2.46 5.43 -9.27
C LYS A 112 1.48 6.36 -8.56
N GLN A 113 1.69 7.68 -8.65
CA GLN A 113 0.77 8.67 -8.07
C GLN A 113 -0.59 8.67 -8.79
N GLU A 114 -0.60 8.53 -10.11
CA GLU A 114 -1.84 8.41 -10.89
C GLU A 114 -2.60 7.14 -10.53
N GLU A 115 -1.92 5.99 -10.45
CA GLU A 115 -2.51 4.71 -10.06
C GLU A 115 -3.15 4.78 -8.66
N LEU A 116 -2.44 5.38 -7.68
CA LEU A 116 -2.98 5.60 -6.33
C LEU A 116 -4.20 6.51 -6.35
N THR A 117 -4.20 7.53 -7.20
CA THR A 117 -5.34 8.45 -7.35
C THR A 117 -6.54 7.75 -7.96
N GLN A 118 -6.34 6.94 -9.01
CA GLN A 118 -7.40 6.16 -9.62
C GLN A 118 -8.00 5.14 -8.64
N GLU A 119 -7.17 4.45 -7.87
CA GLU A 119 -7.67 3.49 -6.87
C GLU A 119 -8.47 4.20 -5.78
N LYS A 120 -8.02 5.38 -5.30
CA LYS A 120 -8.81 6.20 -4.37
C LYS A 120 -10.16 6.59 -4.95
N ILE A 121 -10.19 7.07 -6.20
CA ILE A 121 -11.44 7.43 -6.89
C ILE A 121 -12.36 6.21 -7.01
N ARG A 122 -11.81 5.03 -7.32
CA ARG A 122 -12.58 3.78 -7.42
C ARG A 122 -13.23 3.42 -6.08
N GLN A 123 -12.47 3.49 -5.00
CA GLN A 123 -12.94 3.24 -3.64
C GLN A 123 -14.02 4.24 -3.23
N GLU A 124 -13.80 5.52 -3.49
CA GLU A 124 -14.77 6.58 -3.18
C GLU A 124 -16.07 6.38 -3.97
N LYS A 125 -16.00 6.10 -5.27
CA LYS A 125 -17.18 5.78 -6.09
C LYS A 125 -17.97 4.61 -5.53
N LEU A 126 -17.27 3.55 -5.07
CA LEU A 126 -17.92 2.39 -4.47
C LEU A 126 -18.62 2.77 -3.16
N GLN A 127 -17.98 3.54 -2.29
CA GLN A 127 -18.58 4.01 -1.05
C GLN A 127 -19.78 4.92 -1.28
N VAL A 128 -19.69 5.85 -2.24
CA VAL A 128 -20.81 6.74 -2.60
C VAL A 128 -21.99 5.91 -3.09
N LYS A 129 -21.76 4.92 -3.95
CA LYS A 129 -22.82 4.04 -4.46
C LYS A 129 -23.48 3.24 -3.33
N GLN A 130 -22.71 2.72 -2.38
CA GLN A 130 -23.24 2.02 -1.21
C GLN A 130 -24.09 2.95 -0.33
N LYS A 131 -23.58 4.15 -0.01
CA LYS A 131 -24.31 5.15 0.77
C LYS A 131 -25.58 5.61 0.07
N GLU A 132 -25.53 5.80 -1.24
CA GLU A 132 -26.71 6.18 -2.03
C GLU A 132 -27.77 5.06 -2.03
N ALA A 133 -27.34 3.80 -2.16
CA ALA A 133 -28.24 2.65 -2.06
C ALA A 133 -28.90 2.57 -0.68
N LEU A 134 -28.12 2.69 0.40
CA LEU A 134 -28.64 2.75 1.77
C LEU A 134 -29.61 3.91 1.96
N GLN A 135 -29.29 5.09 1.43
CA GLN A 135 -30.16 6.26 1.49
C GLN A 135 -31.48 6.03 0.76
N LYS A 136 -31.47 5.35 -0.40
CA LYS A 136 -32.70 4.98 -1.12
C LYS A 136 -33.54 3.99 -0.31
N SER A 137 -32.92 2.95 0.23
CA SER A 137 -33.58 1.99 1.11
C SER A 137 -34.18 2.66 2.36
N ALA A 138 -33.44 3.58 2.98
CA ALA A 138 -33.90 4.34 4.15
C ALA A 138 -35.11 5.23 3.84
N LYS A 139 -35.09 5.92 2.70
CA LYS A 139 -36.25 6.70 2.24
C LYS A 139 -37.47 5.81 2.00
N GLN A 140 -37.28 4.64 1.39
CA GLN A 140 -38.37 3.69 1.15
C GLN A 140 -38.91 3.10 2.45
N TRP A 141 -38.04 2.78 3.41
CA TRP A 141 -38.42 2.28 4.72
C TRP A 141 -39.21 3.34 5.49
N LEU A 142 -38.72 4.59 5.54
CA LEU A 142 -39.44 5.72 6.15
C LEU A 142 -40.82 5.96 5.53
N ALA A 143 -40.96 5.79 4.21
CA ALA A 143 -42.25 5.95 3.55
C ALA A 143 -43.25 4.83 3.88
N LYS A 144 -42.75 3.64 4.25
CA LYS A 144 -43.55 2.48 4.67
C LYS A 144 -43.79 2.46 6.18
N LEU A 145 -42.97 3.16 6.95
CA LEU A 145 -43.04 3.21 8.40
C LEU A 145 -44.32 3.93 8.81
N ASP A 146 -45.20 3.21 9.50
CA ASP A 146 -46.41 3.77 10.09
C ASP A 146 -46.05 4.47 11.41
N PRO A 147 -46.28 5.79 11.55
CA PRO A 147 -45.99 6.52 12.79
C PRO A 147 -46.76 6.00 14.02
N LEU A 148 -47.90 5.35 13.82
CA LEU A 148 -48.73 4.80 14.91
C LEU A 148 -48.35 3.36 15.26
N SER A 149 -47.46 2.73 14.49
CA SER A 149 -46.92 1.40 14.81
C SER A 149 -45.91 1.48 15.95
N SER A 150 -45.73 0.37 16.67
CA SER A 150 -44.70 0.23 17.71
C SER A 150 -43.30 0.57 17.19
N GLU A 151 -42.99 0.20 15.94
CA GLU A 151 -41.70 0.52 15.29
C GLU A 151 -41.60 2.01 14.92
N GLY A 152 -42.71 2.64 14.50
CA GLY A 152 -42.76 4.07 14.22
C GLY A 152 -42.53 4.91 15.47
N MET A 153 -43.23 4.57 16.56
CA MET A 153 -43.09 5.26 17.85
C MET A 153 -41.69 5.11 18.46
N TRP A 154 -41.10 3.91 18.35
CA TRP A 154 -39.71 3.69 18.76
C TRP A 154 -38.74 4.49 17.87
N PHE A 155 -38.94 4.49 16.56
CA PHE A 155 -38.08 5.19 15.63
C PHE A 155 -38.12 6.71 15.82
N GLU A 156 -39.28 7.29 16.17
CA GLU A 156 -39.37 8.72 16.53
C GLU A 156 -38.45 9.04 17.70
N LYS A 157 -38.44 8.21 18.75
CA LYS A 157 -37.56 8.38 19.91
C LYS A 157 -36.09 8.19 19.55
N PHE A 158 -35.80 7.21 18.69
CA PHE A 158 -34.45 6.98 18.18
C PHE A 158 -33.95 8.17 17.34
N ALA A 159 -34.80 8.75 16.50
CA ALA A 159 -34.46 9.85 15.61
C ALA A 159 -34.27 11.21 16.31
N GLU A 160 -34.77 11.38 17.55
CA GLU A 160 -34.57 12.60 18.36
C GLU A 160 -33.08 12.96 18.55
N GLY A 161 -32.19 11.97 18.55
CA GLY A 161 -30.74 12.18 18.67
C GLY A 161 -30.02 12.54 17.37
N TYR A 162 -30.72 12.51 16.22
CA TYR A 162 -30.13 12.70 14.91
C TYR A 162 -30.54 14.05 14.30
N PRO A 163 -29.71 14.63 13.41
CA PRO A 163 -30.05 15.88 12.74
C PRO A 163 -31.29 15.77 11.85
N ASN A 164 -31.62 14.57 11.37
CA ASN A 164 -32.83 14.31 10.62
C ASN A 164 -33.22 12.83 10.68
N LYS A 165 -34.51 12.54 10.45
CA LYS A 165 -35.04 11.17 10.41
C LYS A 165 -34.38 10.29 9.35
N LEU A 166 -33.94 10.86 8.24
CA LEU A 166 -33.25 10.09 7.21
C LEU A 166 -31.89 9.56 7.69
N ALA A 167 -31.13 10.35 8.45
CA ALA A 167 -29.86 9.94 9.03
C ALA A 167 -30.04 8.82 10.06
N ALA A 168 -31.05 8.93 10.92
CA ALA A 168 -31.45 7.86 11.83
C ALA A 168 -31.84 6.59 11.06
N ALA A 169 -32.66 6.71 10.01
CA ALA A 169 -33.09 5.55 9.22
C ALA A 169 -31.92 4.88 8.49
N ILE A 170 -30.96 5.64 7.98
CA ILE A 170 -29.73 5.09 7.38
C ILE A 170 -28.96 4.29 8.42
N ASP A 171 -28.76 4.83 9.62
CA ASP A 171 -27.99 4.18 10.69
C ASP A 171 -28.68 2.91 11.22
N TYR A 172 -30.00 2.96 11.37
CA TYR A 172 -30.83 1.80 11.73
C TYR A 172 -30.75 0.69 10.68
N LEU A 173 -30.89 1.03 9.40
CA LEU A 173 -30.77 0.04 8.33
C LEU A 173 -29.36 -0.48 8.19
N GLN A 174 -28.33 0.34 8.40
CA GLN A 174 -26.94 -0.10 8.37
C GLN A 174 -26.64 -1.07 9.52
N SER A 175 -27.25 -0.87 10.69
CA SER A 175 -27.09 -1.76 11.85
C SER A 175 -27.91 -3.06 11.77
N ASN A 176 -28.93 -3.10 10.90
CA ASN A 176 -29.82 -4.25 10.72
C ASN A 176 -29.71 -4.92 9.32
N SER A 177 -28.71 -4.55 8.51
CA SER A 177 -28.44 -5.16 7.19
C SER A 177 -27.51 -6.38 7.29
#